data_AF-G4ZBD6-F1
#
_entry.id   AF-G4ZBD6-F1
#
_cell.length_a   1.000
_cell.length_b   1.000
_cell.length_c   1.000
_cell.angle_alpha   90.00
_cell.angle_beta   90.00
_cell.angle_gamma   90.00
#
_symmetry.space_group_name_H-M   'P 1'
#
loop_
_entity.id
_entity.type
_entity.pdbx_description
1 polymer ?
#
loop_
_entity_poly.entity_id
_entity_poly.type
_entity_poly.pdbx_seq_one_letter_code
_entity_poly.pdbx_strand_id
1 'polypeptide(L)'
;MRILKALSPVTSPEAVAPWWISRVDDVLLLMYVCREGWIKGRTLPIWLVDSSSLFGDRAKRYPIAEWPSLAGLNRRVKVLLHVWTAVKKVKPIAPVPTSVAPPLGVTSAKQQRQLQRQQELLHQQLRRQLEEQHRAQQTRHYSSASFHGSRHNQFAKLIFSYGIPDVSTCRDDRERNEKWRYFLQDSQLGIGHHPLEELLAEALDLERVCRQRLHSDGDGRIAEASQENSILGGKRGFWLLTTTQCRRLLHRVDLFRLLRTQILVLPPAQLVELVTRVVRAQSTSTDYPVWWSCPRHDILLLQGVECYGLDEHLASVWKLPLFNSANKTSAFPSSSWVENYVTALSLACRNLIVKARAYRS
;
A
#
# COMPACT_ATOMS: atom_id res chain seq x y z
N MET A 1 -4.21 3.10 30.94
CA MET A 1 -5.39 2.63 31.70
C MET A 1 -6.57 3.62 31.82
N ARG A 2 -6.39 4.95 31.68
CA ARG A 2 -7.51 5.90 31.80
C ARG A 2 -8.61 5.74 30.73
N ILE A 3 -8.25 5.39 29.50
CA ILE A 3 -9.19 5.19 28.37
C ILE A 3 -10.10 3.97 28.57
N LEU A 4 -9.58 2.86 29.10
CA LEU A 4 -10.37 1.64 29.36
C LEU A 4 -11.42 1.82 30.47
N LYS A 5 -11.20 2.79 31.38
CA LYS A 5 -12.17 3.12 32.43
C LYS A 5 -13.37 3.92 31.91
N ALA A 6 -13.18 4.67 30.81
CA ALA A 6 -14.22 5.50 30.19
C ALA A 6 -15.24 4.71 29.35
N LEU A 7 -14.94 3.45 29.00
CA LEU A 7 -15.86 2.58 28.27
C LEU A 7 -16.95 2.03 29.21
N SER A 8 -18.20 2.13 28.77
CA SER A 8 -19.35 1.56 29.48
C SER A 8 -19.17 0.04 29.66
N PRO A 9 -19.32 -0.50 30.88
CA PRO A 9 -19.20 -1.94 31.08
C PRO A 9 -20.30 -2.68 30.30
N VAL A 10 -19.90 -3.71 29.57
CA VAL A 10 -20.85 -4.57 28.84
C VAL A 10 -21.16 -5.80 29.68
N THR A 11 -22.22 -5.70 30.47
CA THR A 11 -22.79 -6.82 31.21
C THR A 11 -23.56 -7.71 30.24
N SER A 12 -23.06 -8.92 29.99
CA SER A 12 -23.82 -9.97 29.28
C SER A 12 -24.26 -11.00 30.32
N PRO A 13 -25.51 -11.48 30.26
CA PRO A 13 -25.98 -12.58 31.12
C PRO A 13 -25.26 -13.91 30.79
N GLU A 14 -24.71 -14.04 29.58
CA GLU A 14 -23.96 -15.21 29.13
C GLU A 14 -22.45 -14.93 29.28
N ALA A 15 -21.75 -15.78 30.06
CA ALA A 15 -20.30 -15.69 30.25
C ALA A 15 -19.58 -16.06 28.94
N VAL A 16 -18.66 -15.20 28.49
CA VAL A 16 -17.95 -15.37 27.21
C VAL A 16 -16.96 -16.53 27.31
N ALA A 17 -16.08 -16.50 28.32
CA ALA A 17 -15.27 -17.62 28.79
C ALA A 17 -14.87 -17.38 30.25
N PRO A 18 -14.53 -18.41 31.04
CA PRO A 18 -14.16 -18.26 32.45
C PRO A 18 -12.95 -17.36 32.69
N TRP A 19 -12.01 -17.32 31.74
CA TRP A 19 -10.79 -16.51 31.79
C TRP A 19 -10.93 -15.12 31.17
N TRP A 20 -12.11 -14.79 30.64
CA TRP A 20 -12.36 -13.54 29.91
C TRP A 20 -12.41 -12.34 30.86
N ILE A 21 -11.45 -11.44 30.73
CA ILE A 21 -11.40 -10.18 31.46
C ILE A 21 -12.17 -9.13 30.66
N SER A 22 -13.39 -8.83 31.14
CA SER A 22 -14.26 -7.82 30.52
C SER A 22 -13.54 -6.48 30.36
N ARG A 23 -13.87 -5.75 29.28
CA ARG A 23 -13.22 -4.53 28.77
C ARG A 23 -11.85 -4.72 28.14
N VAL A 24 -10.93 -5.47 28.75
CA VAL A 24 -9.61 -5.71 28.15
C VAL A 24 -9.77 -6.60 26.92
N ASP A 25 -10.39 -7.77 27.11
CA ASP A 25 -10.56 -8.75 26.04
C ASP A 25 -11.64 -8.31 25.05
N ASP A 26 -12.61 -7.51 25.51
CA ASP A 26 -13.61 -6.87 24.65
C ASP A 26 -12.96 -5.86 23.68
N VAL A 27 -11.96 -5.08 24.13
CA VAL A 27 -11.19 -4.17 23.26
C VAL A 27 -10.28 -4.95 22.32
N LEU A 28 -9.58 -5.99 22.80
CA LEU A 28 -8.76 -6.84 21.95
C LEU A 28 -9.59 -7.52 20.86
N LEU A 29 -10.82 -7.93 21.19
CA LEU A 29 -11.77 -8.51 20.25
C LEU A 29 -12.21 -7.49 19.19
N LEU A 30 -12.48 -6.23 19.58
CA LEU A 30 -12.80 -5.17 18.62
C LEU A 30 -11.59 -4.74 17.79
N MET A 31 -10.39 -4.72 18.35
CA MET A 31 -9.15 -4.49 17.60
C MET A 31 -8.93 -5.59 16.56
N TYR A 32 -9.18 -6.85 16.94
CA TYR A 32 -9.15 -7.97 16.01
C TYR A 32 -10.17 -7.77 14.88
N VAL A 33 -11.43 -7.44 15.19
CA VAL A 33 -12.46 -7.20 14.16
C VAL A 33 -12.14 -5.97 13.29
N CYS A 34 -11.51 -4.94 13.85
CA CYS A 34 -11.07 -3.77 13.10
C CYS A 34 -9.91 -4.09 12.14
N ARG A 35 -9.00 -4.97 12.55
CA ARG A 35 -7.80 -5.33 11.78
C ARG A 35 -8.08 -6.43 10.75
N GLU A 36 -8.79 -7.47 11.16
CA GLU A 36 -8.98 -8.72 10.41
C GLU A 36 -10.42 -8.90 9.89
N GLY A 37 -11.32 -7.99 10.27
CA GLY A 37 -12.74 -8.05 9.90
C GLY A 37 -13.57 -8.99 10.78
N TRP A 38 -14.84 -9.17 10.42
CA TRP A 38 -15.76 -10.06 11.15
C TRP A 38 -15.25 -11.51 11.13
N ILE A 39 -15.40 -12.19 12.27
CA ILE A 39 -14.96 -13.57 12.42
C ILE A 39 -15.91 -14.49 11.62
N LYS A 40 -15.45 -14.99 10.47
CA LYS A 40 -16.22 -15.83 9.54
C LYS A 40 -15.76 -17.30 9.63
N GLY A 41 -16.69 -18.24 9.43
CA GLY A 41 -16.40 -19.67 9.42
C GLY A 41 -17.32 -20.47 10.35
N ARG A 42 -16.95 -21.73 10.59
CA ARG A 42 -17.63 -22.63 11.56
C ARG A 42 -16.79 -22.87 12.82
N THR A 43 -15.49 -22.61 12.75
CA THR A 43 -14.52 -22.82 13.83
C THR A 43 -13.79 -21.50 14.15
N LEU A 44 -13.15 -21.45 15.33
CA LEU A 44 -12.30 -20.31 15.69
C LEU A 44 -11.11 -20.24 14.71
N PRO A 45 -10.79 -19.05 14.16
CA PRO A 45 -9.63 -18.90 13.29
C PRO A 45 -8.36 -19.31 14.01
N ILE A 46 -7.50 -20.10 13.36
CA ILE A 46 -6.21 -20.54 13.91
C ILE A 46 -5.39 -19.32 14.34
N TRP A 47 -5.42 -18.24 13.56
CA TRP A 47 -4.76 -16.96 13.85
C TRP A 47 -5.30 -16.19 15.05
N LEU A 48 -6.48 -16.52 15.58
CA LEU A 48 -6.99 -15.94 16.84
C LEU A 48 -6.38 -16.65 18.05
N VAL A 49 -6.06 -17.94 17.90
CA VAL A 49 -5.61 -18.83 18.98
C VAL A 49 -4.11 -19.14 18.92
N ASP A 50 -3.45 -18.88 17.79
CA ASP A 50 -2.01 -19.07 17.67
C ASP A 50 -1.22 -17.87 18.22
N SER A 51 0.00 -18.16 18.64
CA SER A 51 0.95 -17.38 19.43
C SER A 51 1.34 -15.99 18.90
N SER A 52 0.90 -15.62 17.68
CA SER A 52 1.19 -14.33 17.03
C SER A 52 0.05 -13.30 17.10
N SER A 53 -1.05 -13.62 17.81
CA SER A 53 -2.26 -12.79 17.83
C SER A 53 -2.35 -11.84 19.03
N LEU A 54 -3.27 -10.86 18.95
CA LEU A 54 -3.63 -9.90 20.00
C LEU A 54 -3.96 -10.56 21.36
N PHE A 55 -4.24 -11.87 21.40
CA PHE A 55 -4.55 -12.66 22.59
C PHE A 55 -3.39 -13.57 23.05
N GLY A 56 -2.18 -13.40 22.50
CA GLY A 56 -1.04 -14.34 22.57
C GLY A 56 -0.77 -15.02 23.91
N ASP A 57 -0.69 -14.27 25.01
CA ASP A 57 -0.44 -14.85 26.34
C ASP A 57 -1.60 -15.69 26.91
N ARG A 58 -2.82 -15.47 26.41
CA ARG A 58 -4.02 -16.25 26.76
C ARG A 58 -4.14 -17.47 25.88
N ALA A 59 -3.82 -17.32 24.60
CA ALA A 59 -3.69 -18.40 23.62
C ALA A 59 -2.70 -19.50 24.06
N LYS A 60 -1.62 -19.12 24.74
CA LYS A 60 -0.66 -20.07 25.32
C LYS A 60 -1.15 -20.75 26.62
N ARG A 61 -2.09 -20.14 27.34
CA ARG A 61 -2.53 -20.58 28.67
C ARG A 61 -3.81 -21.41 28.65
N TYR A 62 -4.69 -21.21 27.68
CA TYR A 62 -5.99 -21.85 27.64
C TYR A 62 -6.17 -22.66 26.34
N PRO A 63 -6.50 -23.97 26.44
CA PRO A 63 -6.72 -24.81 25.27
C PRO A 63 -7.95 -24.37 24.47
N ILE A 64 -7.98 -24.65 23.15
CA ILE A 64 -9.06 -24.23 22.24
C ILE A 64 -10.47 -24.62 22.75
N ALA A 65 -10.60 -25.72 23.49
CA ALA A 65 -11.88 -26.16 24.08
C ALA A 65 -12.47 -25.19 25.10
N GLU A 66 -11.63 -24.38 25.75
CA GLU A 66 -12.04 -23.36 26.73
C GLU A 66 -12.27 -21.99 26.09
N TRP A 67 -12.11 -21.89 24.77
CA TRP A 67 -12.38 -20.64 24.05
C TRP A 67 -13.88 -20.45 23.79
N PRO A 68 -14.35 -19.19 23.77
CA PRO A 68 -15.73 -18.89 23.43
C PRO A 68 -16.06 -19.39 22.03
N SER A 69 -17.27 -19.90 21.83
CA SER A 69 -17.72 -20.27 20.49
C SER A 69 -17.69 -19.06 19.54
N LEU A 70 -17.50 -19.32 18.25
CA LEU A 70 -17.53 -18.29 17.21
C LEU A 70 -18.83 -17.48 17.23
N ALA A 71 -19.96 -18.15 17.48
CA ALA A 71 -21.26 -17.50 17.63
C ALA A 71 -21.28 -16.59 18.87
N GLY A 72 -20.70 -17.03 19.99
CA GLY A 72 -20.55 -16.24 21.21
C GLY A 72 -19.71 -14.98 20.99
N LEU A 73 -18.57 -15.09 20.32
CA LEU A 73 -17.72 -13.93 19.98
C LEU A 73 -18.44 -12.94 19.06
N ASN A 74 -19.11 -13.42 18.00
CA ASN A 74 -19.83 -12.54 17.09
C ASN A 74 -21.03 -11.86 17.75
N ARG A 75 -21.76 -12.55 18.65
CA ARG A 75 -22.79 -11.91 19.48
C ARG A 75 -22.17 -10.84 20.38
N ARG A 76 -21.05 -11.14 21.03
CA ARG A 76 -20.34 -10.20 21.91
C ARG A 76 -19.90 -8.94 21.15
N VAL A 77 -19.35 -9.07 19.95
CA VAL A 77 -18.98 -7.94 19.07
C VAL A 77 -20.19 -7.08 18.74
N LYS A 78 -21.33 -7.69 18.37
CA LYS A 78 -22.57 -6.94 18.09
C LYS A 78 -23.04 -6.15 19.31
N VAL A 79 -23.00 -6.75 20.49
CA VAL A 79 -23.37 -6.06 21.74
C VAL A 79 -22.39 -4.93 22.04
N LEU A 80 -21.07 -5.15 21.89
CA LEU A 80 -20.06 -4.12 22.11
C LEU A 80 -20.26 -2.92 21.17
N LEU A 81 -20.46 -3.17 19.88
CA LEU A 81 -20.76 -2.12 18.91
C LEU A 81 -22.05 -1.40 19.30
N HIS A 82 -23.11 -2.12 19.66
CA HIS A 82 -24.35 -1.50 20.09
C HIS A 82 -24.16 -0.61 21.33
N VAL A 83 -23.52 -1.12 22.39
CA VAL A 83 -23.38 -0.40 23.67
C VAL A 83 -22.39 0.77 23.58
N TRP A 84 -21.32 0.63 22.79
CA TRP A 84 -20.27 1.67 22.69
C TRP A 84 -20.50 2.67 21.55
N THR A 85 -21.34 2.34 20.57
CA THR A 85 -21.66 3.24 19.44
C THR A 85 -23.11 3.72 19.42
N ALA A 86 -23.98 3.23 20.32
CA ALA A 86 -25.31 3.82 20.50
C ALA A 86 -25.18 5.25 21.02
N VAL A 87 -25.17 6.19 20.08
CA VAL A 87 -25.56 7.58 20.35
C VAL A 87 -26.95 7.52 20.96
N LYS A 88 -27.14 8.13 22.15
CA LYS A 88 -28.46 8.26 22.79
C LYS A 88 -29.44 8.86 21.77
N LYS A 89 -30.21 8.01 21.09
CA LYS A 89 -31.21 8.45 20.12
C LYS A 89 -32.31 9.16 20.90
N VAL A 90 -32.47 10.45 20.60
CA VAL A 90 -33.66 11.21 20.96
C VAL A 90 -34.88 10.48 20.39
N LYS A 91 -35.87 10.30 21.25
CA LYS A 91 -37.11 9.56 21.07
C LYS A 91 -37.86 10.04 19.80
N PRO A 92 -38.26 9.17 18.86
CA PRO A 92 -39.16 9.56 17.80
C PRO A 92 -40.57 9.70 18.36
N ILE A 93 -41.22 10.83 18.07
CA ILE A 93 -42.64 11.06 18.32
C ILE A 93 -43.45 10.22 17.32
N ALA A 94 -44.41 9.46 17.84
CA ALA A 94 -45.35 8.64 17.08
C ALA A 94 -46.65 9.45 16.75
N PRO A 95 -47.61 8.91 15.98
CA PRO A 95 -48.11 9.48 14.73
C PRO A 95 -49.49 10.16 14.85
N VAL A 96 -49.91 10.87 13.81
CA VAL A 96 -51.30 11.34 13.66
C VAL A 96 -52.02 10.48 12.61
N PRO A 97 -53.19 9.89 12.92
CA PRO A 97 -53.99 9.15 11.95
C PRO A 97 -54.98 10.09 11.28
N THR A 98 -55.06 10.04 9.95
CA THR A 98 -56.22 10.57 9.21
C THR A 98 -56.82 9.46 8.37
N SER A 99 -57.93 8.96 8.89
CA SER A 99 -58.94 8.17 8.19
C SER A 99 -59.67 9.07 7.19
N VAL A 100 -59.79 8.65 5.93
CA VAL A 100 -60.87 9.09 5.04
C VAL A 100 -61.31 7.90 4.19
N ALA A 101 -62.61 7.62 4.27
CA ALA A 101 -63.36 6.56 3.59
C ALA A 101 -63.52 6.83 2.07
N PRO A 102 -63.95 5.82 1.27
CA PRO A 102 -63.84 5.81 -0.18
C PRO A 102 -65.04 6.46 -0.87
N PRO A 103 -64.92 6.78 -2.17
CA PRO A 103 -66.05 6.57 -3.06
C PRO A 103 -65.71 5.68 -4.26
N LEU A 104 -66.68 4.82 -4.55
CA LEU A 104 -66.83 4.01 -5.75
C LEU A 104 -66.83 4.87 -7.01
N GLY A 105 -66.24 4.32 -8.07
CA GLY A 105 -66.19 4.93 -9.40
C GLY A 105 -65.16 4.21 -10.26
N VAL A 106 -65.55 3.05 -10.78
CA VAL A 106 -64.76 2.26 -11.72
C VAL A 106 -64.96 2.87 -13.10
N THR A 107 -63.92 3.49 -13.65
CA THR A 107 -63.82 3.75 -15.09
C THR A 107 -62.47 3.24 -15.58
N SER A 108 -62.50 2.65 -16.77
CA SER A 108 -61.44 1.90 -17.49
C SER A 108 -60.02 2.50 -17.40
N ALA A 109 -59.88 3.80 -17.15
CA ALA A 109 -58.59 4.49 -16.96
C ALA A 109 -57.77 4.05 -15.72
N LYS A 110 -58.40 3.52 -14.66
CA LYS A 110 -57.66 3.02 -13.48
C LYS A 110 -56.88 1.74 -13.76
N GLN A 111 -57.39 0.87 -14.63
CA GLN A 111 -56.77 -0.42 -14.94
C GLN A 111 -55.50 -0.24 -15.78
N GLN A 112 -55.51 0.74 -16.69
CA GLN A 112 -54.33 1.09 -17.49
C GLN A 112 -53.23 1.77 -16.65
N ARG A 113 -53.60 2.62 -15.67
CA ARG A 113 -52.65 3.18 -14.70
C ARG A 113 -52.08 2.13 -13.74
N GLN A 114 -52.87 1.11 -13.39
CA GLN A 114 -52.40 0.02 -12.53
C GLN A 114 -51.41 -0.90 -13.28
N LEU A 115 -51.66 -1.19 -14.57
CA LEU A 115 -50.73 -1.91 -15.44
C LEU A 115 -49.42 -1.14 -15.65
N GLN A 116 -49.49 0.19 -15.88
CA GLN A 116 -48.28 1.03 -15.98
C GLN A 116 -47.48 1.03 -14.68
N ARG A 117 -48.13 1.18 -13.52
CA ARG A 117 -47.44 1.08 -12.21
C ARG A 117 -46.80 -0.29 -11.99
N GLN A 118 -47.44 -1.36 -12.45
CA GLN A 118 -46.91 -2.72 -12.32
C GLN A 118 -45.66 -2.91 -13.21
N GLN A 119 -45.66 -2.37 -14.43
CA GLN A 119 -44.47 -2.36 -15.31
C GLN A 119 -43.33 -1.48 -14.78
N GLU A 120 -43.64 -0.32 -14.21
CA GLU A 120 -42.64 0.56 -13.58
C GLU A 120 -41.98 -0.12 -12.37
N LEU A 121 -42.78 -0.80 -11.53
CA LEU A 121 -42.26 -1.56 -10.40
C LEU A 121 -41.34 -2.70 -10.85
N LEU A 122 -41.71 -3.43 -11.90
CA LEU A 122 -40.88 -4.50 -12.47
C LEU A 122 -39.55 -3.97 -13.02
N HIS A 123 -39.57 -2.86 -13.77
CA HIS A 123 -38.35 -2.20 -14.24
C HIS A 123 -37.48 -1.71 -13.09
N GLN A 124 -38.08 -1.17 -12.04
CA GLN A 124 -37.35 -0.69 -10.89
C GLN A 124 -36.73 -1.85 -10.09
N GLN A 125 -37.41 -2.99 -10.00
CA GLN A 125 -36.89 -4.21 -9.38
C GLN A 125 -35.72 -4.79 -10.17
N LEU A 126 -35.81 -4.82 -11.50
CA LEU A 126 -34.73 -5.30 -12.38
C LEU A 126 -33.49 -4.40 -12.28
N ARG A 127 -33.67 -3.07 -12.23
CA ARG A 127 -32.57 -2.13 -11.98
C ARG A 127 -31.91 -2.35 -10.62
N ARG A 128 -32.69 -2.54 -9.55
CA ARG A 128 -32.13 -2.84 -8.23
C ARG A 128 -31.37 -4.16 -8.21
N GLN A 129 -31.86 -5.20 -8.90
CA GLN A 129 -31.13 -6.46 -9.03
C GLN A 129 -29.82 -6.31 -9.80
N LEU A 130 -29.81 -5.54 -10.89
CA LEU A 130 -28.58 -5.24 -11.64
C LEU A 130 -27.58 -4.43 -10.81
N GLU A 131 -28.04 -3.42 -10.07
CA GLU A 131 -27.21 -2.64 -9.15
C GLU A 131 -26.68 -3.49 -7.99
N GLU A 132 -27.50 -4.38 -7.42
CA GLU A 132 -27.08 -5.32 -6.38
C GLU A 132 -26.08 -6.36 -6.91
N GLN A 133 -26.26 -6.86 -8.14
CA GLN A 133 -25.27 -7.73 -8.79
C GLN A 133 -23.96 -6.99 -9.04
N HIS A 134 -24.01 -5.76 -9.55
CA HIS A 134 -22.81 -4.93 -9.72
C HIS A 134 -22.12 -4.67 -8.38
N ARG A 135 -22.89 -4.33 -7.34
CA ARG A 135 -22.36 -4.09 -5.99
C ARG A 135 -21.81 -5.37 -5.36
N ALA A 136 -22.44 -6.53 -5.58
CA ALA A 136 -21.96 -7.83 -5.11
C ALA A 136 -20.67 -8.26 -5.83
N GLN A 137 -20.56 -8.01 -7.14
CA GLN A 137 -19.33 -8.25 -7.90
C GLN A 137 -18.20 -7.34 -7.41
N GLN A 138 -18.46 -6.04 -7.20
CA GLN A 138 -17.49 -5.12 -6.60
C GLN A 138 -17.08 -5.58 -5.20
N THR A 139 -18.03 -5.97 -4.34
CA THR A 139 -17.75 -6.42 -2.97
C THR A 139 -16.91 -7.71 -2.93
N ARG A 140 -17.09 -8.61 -3.91
CA ARG A 140 -16.24 -9.80 -4.09
C ARG A 140 -14.82 -9.43 -4.50
N HIS A 141 -14.64 -8.44 -5.38
CA HIS A 141 -13.32 -7.92 -5.75
C HIS A 141 -12.60 -7.23 -4.56
N TYR A 142 -13.33 -6.51 -3.71
CA TYR A 142 -12.75 -5.87 -2.52
C TYR A 142 -12.35 -6.87 -1.42
N SER A 143 -13.05 -8.01 -1.31
CA SER A 143 -12.81 -8.99 -0.24
C SER A 143 -11.55 -9.86 -0.48
N SER A 144 -11.13 -10.08 -1.72
CA SER A 144 -9.85 -10.74 -2.03
C SER A 144 -8.65 -9.78 -2.01
N ALA A 145 -8.90 -8.46 -2.07
CA ALA A 145 -7.85 -7.44 -2.12
C ALA A 145 -7.07 -7.25 -0.80
N SER A 146 -7.58 -7.74 0.34
CA SER A 146 -6.96 -7.55 1.67
C SER A 146 -5.56 -8.19 1.77
N PHE A 147 -5.43 -9.47 1.38
CA PHE A 147 -4.15 -10.19 1.42
C PHE A 147 -3.23 -9.77 0.27
N HIS A 148 -3.79 -9.65 -0.95
CA HIS A 148 -3.04 -9.25 -2.14
C HIS A 148 -2.55 -7.80 -2.09
N GLY A 149 -3.28 -6.90 -1.41
CA GLY A 149 -2.89 -5.51 -1.23
C GLY A 149 -1.60 -5.36 -0.42
N SER A 150 -1.33 -6.27 0.53
CA SER A 150 -0.10 -6.22 1.33
C SER A 150 1.16 -6.45 0.49
N ARG A 151 1.15 -7.48 -0.39
CA ARG A 151 2.27 -7.81 -1.28
C ARG A 151 2.47 -6.74 -2.35
N HIS A 152 1.40 -6.21 -2.95
CA HIS A 152 1.51 -5.08 -3.89
C HIS A 152 2.10 -3.83 -3.24
N ASN A 153 1.65 -3.48 -2.03
CA ASN A 153 2.19 -2.34 -1.31
C ASN A 153 3.67 -2.53 -0.97
N GLN A 154 4.06 -3.73 -0.54
CA GLN A 154 5.46 -4.05 -0.25
C GLN A 154 6.32 -4.00 -1.51
N PHE A 155 5.84 -4.56 -2.62
CA PHE A 155 6.54 -4.53 -3.89
C PHE A 155 6.73 -3.08 -4.37
N ALA A 156 5.67 -2.27 -4.31
CA ALA A 156 5.74 -0.86 -4.64
C ALA A 156 6.73 -0.11 -3.74
N LYS A 157 6.80 -0.40 -2.43
CA LYS A 157 7.80 0.18 -1.51
C LYS A 157 9.24 -0.16 -1.91
N LEU A 158 9.51 -1.38 -2.37
CA LEU A 158 10.83 -1.74 -2.89
C LEU A 158 11.13 -0.97 -4.17
N ILE A 159 10.17 -0.82 -5.08
CA ILE A 159 10.34 0.02 -6.29
C ILE A 159 10.57 1.49 -5.92
N PHE A 160 9.90 2.02 -4.89
CA PHE A 160 10.19 3.35 -4.35
C PHE A 160 11.63 3.47 -3.83
N SER A 161 12.19 2.41 -3.26
CA SER A 161 13.50 2.46 -2.60
C SER A 161 14.64 2.18 -3.56
N TYR A 162 14.45 1.32 -4.56
CA TYR A 162 15.51 0.80 -5.43
C TYR A 162 15.31 1.09 -6.93
N GLY A 163 14.16 1.64 -7.31
CA GLY A 163 13.73 1.73 -8.71
C GLY A 163 13.50 0.35 -9.32
N ILE A 164 13.41 0.30 -10.65
CA ILE A 164 13.36 -0.96 -11.41
C ILE A 164 14.80 -1.41 -11.69
N PRO A 165 15.24 -2.59 -11.20
CA PRO A 165 16.57 -3.10 -11.49
C PRO A 165 16.80 -3.24 -13.00
N ASP A 166 17.98 -2.81 -13.45
CA ASP A 166 18.42 -2.99 -14.83
C ASP A 166 19.34 -4.20 -14.90
N VAL A 167 18.96 -5.18 -15.72
CA VAL A 167 19.69 -6.44 -15.94
C VAL A 167 20.31 -6.51 -17.33
N SER A 168 20.19 -5.46 -18.15
CA SER A 168 20.66 -5.45 -19.55
C SER A 168 22.18 -5.59 -19.69
N THR A 169 22.93 -5.19 -18.67
CA THR A 169 24.41 -5.25 -18.65
C THR A 169 24.95 -6.45 -17.87
N CYS A 170 24.09 -7.33 -17.33
CA CYS A 170 24.49 -8.49 -16.55
C CYS A 170 25.06 -9.59 -17.46
N ARG A 171 26.09 -10.28 -17.00
CA ARG A 171 26.78 -11.35 -17.74
C ARG A 171 26.17 -12.73 -17.54
N ASP A 172 25.62 -12.96 -16.35
CA ASP A 172 25.08 -14.25 -15.94
C ASP A 172 23.87 -14.09 -15.01
N ASP A 173 23.19 -15.20 -14.74
CA ASP A 173 22.02 -15.21 -13.86
C ASP A 173 22.34 -14.85 -12.41
N ARG A 174 23.59 -15.02 -11.96
CA ARG A 174 23.99 -14.63 -10.61
C ARG A 174 23.97 -13.11 -10.47
N GLU A 175 24.55 -12.38 -11.42
CA GLU A 175 24.51 -10.92 -11.47
C GLU A 175 23.07 -10.40 -11.59
N ARG A 176 22.24 -11.06 -12.41
CA ARG A 176 20.82 -10.73 -12.54
C ARG A 176 20.08 -10.88 -11.20
N ASN A 177 20.29 -12.01 -10.50
CA ASN A 177 19.68 -12.24 -9.18
C ASN A 177 20.19 -11.25 -8.14
N GLU A 178 21.47 -10.88 -8.17
CA GLU A 178 22.04 -9.89 -7.25
C GLU A 178 21.39 -8.51 -7.41
N LYS A 179 21.07 -8.10 -8.64
CA LYS A 179 20.33 -6.85 -8.91
C LYS A 179 18.90 -6.87 -8.33
N TRP A 180 18.29 -8.06 -8.21
CA TRP A 180 16.97 -8.26 -7.64
C TRP A 180 16.98 -8.71 -6.17
N ARG A 181 18.15 -8.77 -5.51
CA ARG A 181 18.31 -9.39 -4.18
C ARG A 181 17.31 -8.93 -3.13
N TYR A 182 17.00 -7.64 -3.07
CA TYR A 182 16.06 -7.10 -2.08
C TYR A 182 14.62 -7.55 -2.32
N PHE A 183 14.24 -7.83 -3.56
CA PHE A 183 12.91 -8.36 -3.90
C PHE A 183 12.84 -9.86 -3.65
N LEU A 184 13.90 -10.59 -3.99
CA LEU A 184 13.97 -12.05 -3.85
C LEU A 184 14.09 -12.49 -2.39
N GLN A 185 14.80 -11.71 -1.57
CA GLN A 185 15.03 -12.00 -0.14
C GLN A 185 13.93 -11.43 0.77
N ASP A 186 12.97 -10.66 0.23
CA ASP A 186 11.87 -10.14 1.01
C ASP A 186 10.85 -11.25 1.37
N SER A 187 10.88 -11.65 2.63
CA SER A 187 10.00 -12.69 3.18
C SER A 187 8.51 -12.35 3.09
N GLN A 188 8.12 -11.07 3.06
CA GLN A 188 6.72 -10.65 2.94
C GLN A 188 6.23 -10.77 1.50
N LEU A 189 7.13 -10.60 0.53
CA LEU A 189 6.81 -10.84 -0.87
C LEU A 189 6.71 -12.32 -1.19
N GLY A 190 7.58 -13.17 -0.65
CA GLY A 190 7.52 -14.63 -0.92
C GLY A 190 7.64 -14.97 -2.41
N ILE A 191 8.31 -14.12 -3.20
CA ILE A 191 8.44 -14.25 -4.66
C ILE A 191 9.77 -14.86 -5.12
N GLY A 192 10.65 -15.27 -4.21
CA GLY A 192 12.00 -15.75 -4.54
C GLY A 192 12.07 -16.99 -5.45
N HIS A 193 10.94 -17.65 -5.68
CA HIS A 193 10.82 -18.81 -6.56
C HIS A 193 10.32 -18.46 -7.97
N HIS A 194 9.87 -17.22 -8.21
CA HIS A 194 9.41 -16.78 -9.52
C HIS A 194 10.58 -16.36 -10.41
N PRO A 195 10.46 -16.56 -11.74
CA PRO A 195 11.48 -16.12 -12.69
C PRO A 195 11.58 -14.58 -12.74
N LEU A 196 12.78 -14.06 -13.03
CA LEU A 196 13.05 -12.62 -13.01
C LEU A 196 12.24 -11.84 -14.05
N GLU A 197 11.87 -12.49 -15.14
CA GLU A 197 11.02 -11.94 -16.20
C GLU A 197 9.64 -11.54 -15.66
N GLU A 198 9.09 -12.34 -14.75
CA GLU A 198 7.79 -12.05 -14.12
C GLU A 198 7.90 -10.88 -13.13
N LEU A 199 9.01 -10.81 -12.38
CA LEU A 199 9.28 -9.68 -11.48
C LEU A 199 9.44 -8.37 -12.28
N LEU A 200 10.16 -8.43 -13.40
CA LEU A 200 10.31 -7.30 -14.30
C LEU A 200 8.95 -6.89 -14.90
N ALA A 201 8.12 -7.86 -15.31
CA ALA A 201 6.78 -7.59 -15.82
C ALA A 201 5.89 -6.88 -14.79
N GLU A 202 5.91 -7.29 -13.51
CA GLU A 202 5.19 -6.56 -12.45
C GLU A 202 5.71 -5.14 -12.26
N ALA A 203 7.03 -4.94 -12.27
CA ALA A 203 7.63 -3.62 -12.09
C ALA A 203 7.29 -2.67 -13.25
N LEU A 204 7.32 -3.17 -14.49
CA LEU A 204 6.94 -2.43 -15.69
C LEU A 204 5.44 -2.16 -15.73
N ASP A 205 4.61 -3.10 -15.26
CA ASP A 205 3.17 -2.88 -15.13
C ASP A 205 2.87 -1.75 -14.14
N LEU A 206 3.54 -1.73 -12.99
CA LEU A 206 3.43 -0.63 -12.02
C LEU A 206 3.83 0.73 -12.63
N GLU A 207 4.97 0.78 -13.32
CA GLU A 207 5.42 2.00 -14.02
C GLU A 207 4.38 2.45 -15.07
N ARG A 208 3.88 1.52 -15.89
CA ARG A 208 2.86 1.77 -16.91
C ARG A 208 1.59 2.36 -16.29
N VAL A 209 1.07 1.77 -15.21
CA VAL A 209 -0.12 2.28 -14.52
C VAL A 209 0.12 3.68 -13.95
N CYS A 210 1.31 3.93 -13.38
CA CYS A 210 1.66 5.27 -12.90
C CYS A 210 1.70 6.30 -14.03
N ARG A 211 2.29 5.97 -15.18
CA ARG A 211 2.32 6.86 -16.36
C ARG A 211 0.91 7.13 -16.89
N GLN A 212 0.11 6.09 -17.06
CA GLN A 212 -1.28 6.21 -17.50
C GLN A 212 -2.08 7.13 -16.58
N ARG A 213 -2.00 6.93 -15.26
CA ARG A 213 -2.73 7.75 -14.27
C ARG A 213 -2.34 9.23 -14.33
N LEU A 214 -1.08 9.56 -14.60
CA LEU A 214 -0.65 10.96 -14.76
C LEU A 214 -1.06 11.59 -16.10
N HIS A 215 -1.28 10.78 -17.14
CA HIS A 215 -1.75 11.26 -18.44
C HIS A 215 -3.30 11.32 -18.53
N SER A 216 -4.01 10.52 -17.73
CA SER A 216 -5.48 10.43 -17.71
C SER A 216 -6.18 11.53 -16.90
N ASP A 217 -5.47 12.53 -16.35
CA ASP A 217 -6.07 13.67 -15.62
C ASP A 217 -7.04 14.51 -16.48
N GLY A 218 -7.18 14.23 -17.79
CA GLY A 218 -8.14 14.88 -18.70
C GLY A 218 -9.27 14.00 -19.24
N ASP A 219 -9.21 12.68 -19.12
CA ASP A 219 -10.20 11.77 -19.73
C ASP A 219 -10.42 10.59 -18.78
N GLY A 220 -11.61 10.53 -18.17
CA GLY A 220 -12.01 9.58 -17.12
C GLY A 220 -12.06 8.09 -17.54
N ARG A 221 -11.23 7.67 -18.49
CA ARG A 221 -11.02 6.28 -18.85
C ARG A 221 -10.27 5.60 -17.71
N ILE A 222 -11.03 4.89 -16.88
CA ILE A 222 -10.51 3.87 -15.96
C ILE A 222 -9.65 2.93 -16.80
N ALA A 223 -8.35 2.83 -16.48
CA ALA A 223 -7.42 1.96 -17.18
C ALA A 223 -8.03 0.57 -17.34
N GLU A 224 -8.05 0.06 -18.57
CA GLU A 224 -8.56 -1.29 -18.85
C GLU A 224 -7.84 -2.29 -17.96
N ALA A 225 -8.63 -3.09 -17.24
CA ALA A 225 -8.14 -4.15 -16.38
C ALA A 225 -7.31 -5.13 -17.21
N SER A 226 -6.02 -5.29 -16.88
CA SER A 226 -5.23 -6.35 -17.51
C SER A 226 -5.82 -7.70 -17.12
N GLN A 227 -6.02 -8.58 -18.10
CA GLN A 227 -6.51 -9.94 -17.84
C GLN A 227 -5.43 -10.83 -17.21
N GLU A 228 -4.17 -10.40 -17.24
CA GLU A 228 -3.03 -11.14 -16.69
C GLU A 228 -3.08 -11.23 -15.16
N ASN A 229 -2.69 -12.39 -14.63
CA ASN A 229 -2.57 -12.60 -13.19
C ASN A 229 -1.27 -11.99 -12.69
N SER A 230 -1.31 -11.34 -11.52
CA SER A 230 -0.08 -10.86 -10.86
C SER A 230 0.57 -11.97 -10.06
N ILE A 231 1.91 -12.06 -10.06
CA ILE A 231 2.66 -12.97 -9.15
C ILE A 231 2.52 -12.57 -7.68
N LEU A 232 2.11 -11.33 -7.42
CA LEU A 232 1.76 -10.83 -6.07
C LEU A 232 0.34 -11.29 -5.66
N GLY A 233 -0.37 -11.93 -6.59
CA GLY A 233 -1.72 -12.47 -6.49
C GLY A 233 -2.77 -11.41 -6.81
N GLY A 234 -3.90 -11.80 -7.42
CA GLY A 234 -4.83 -10.84 -8.02
C GLY A 234 -4.53 -10.61 -9.51
N LYS A 235 -4.83 -9.42 -10.02
CA LYS A 235 -4.69 -9.07 -11.44
C LYS A 235 -3.67 -7.95 -11.64
N ARG A 236 -2.91 -8.00 -12.73
CA ARG A 236 -2.05 -6.90 -13.17
C ARG A 236 -2.87 -5.67 -13.53
N GLY A 237 -2.25 -4.50 -13.48
CA GLY A 237 -2.89 -3.22 -13.74
C GLY A 237 -3.65 -2.63 -12.54
N PHE A 238 -3.77 -3.37 -11.43
CA PHE A 238 -4.50 -2.92 -10.24
C PHE A 238 -3.57 -2.44 -9.13
N TRP A 239 -2.99 -1.25 -9.32
CA TRP A 239 -2.14 -0.59 -8.32
C TRP A 239 -2.87 0.52 -7.55
N LEU A 240 -2.98 0.34 -6.23
CA LEU A 240 -3.63 1.25 -5.29
C LEU A 240 -2.67 2.38 -4.84
N LEU A 241 -2.24 3.20 -5.78
CA LEU A 241 -1.39 4.37 -5.53
C LEU A 241 -2.13 5.67 -5.83
N THR A 242 -1.92 6.70 -5.01
CA THR A 242 -2.44 8.05 -5.31
C THR A 242 -1.65 8.69 -6.46
N THR A 243 -2.23 9.70 -7.12
CA THR A 243 -1.54 10.47 -8.17
C THR A 243 -0.19 11.03 -7.70
N THR A 244 -0.12 11.51 -6.45
CA THR A 244 1.14 11.98 -5.82
C THR A 244 2.16 10.85 -5.66
N GLN A 245 1.72 9.67 -5.24
CA GLN A 245 2.58 8.48 -5.15
C GLN A 245 3.08 8.05 -6.52
N CYS A 246 2.22 8.04 -7.55
CA CYS A 246 2.62 7.73 -8.93
C CYS A 246 3.69 8.71 -9.44
N ARG A 247 3.51 10.01 -9.22
CA ARG A 247 4.50 11.04 -9.60
C ARG A 247 5.85 10.82 -8.92
N ARG A 248 5.83 10.57 -7.60
CA ARG A 248 7.04 10.30 -6.83
C ARG A 248 7.72 8.99 -7.26
N LEU A 249 6.94 7.95 -7.56
CA LEU A 249 7.46 6.67 -8.04
C LEU A 249 8.18 6.83 -9.37
N LEU A 250 7.54 7.47 -10.35
CA LEU A 250 8.16 7.70 -11.66
C LEU A 250 9.42 8.55 -11.56
N HIS A 251 9.41 9.62 -10.75
CA HIS A 251 10.59 10.43 -10.48
C HIS A 251 11.77 9.57 -9.99
N ARG A 252 11.53 8.68 -9.02
CA ARG A 252 12.59 7.80 -8.50
C ARG A 252 13.01 6.73 -9.49
N VAL A 253 12.06 6.12 -10.22
CA VAL A 253 12.36 5.15 -11.27
C VAL A 253 13.25 5.79 -12.34
N ASP A 254 12.94 7.01 -12.78
CA ASP A 254 13.75 7.76 -13.74
C ASP A 254 15.13 8.13 -13.18
N LEU A 255 15.23 8.49 -11.88
CA LEU A 255 16.51 8.72 -11.20
C LEU A 255 17.40 7.47 -11.22
N PHE A 256 16.89 6.33 -10.75
CA PHE A 256 17.65 5.08 -10.73
C PHE A 256 18.05 4.62 -12.14
N ARG A 257 17.13 4.76 -13.11
CA ARG A 257 17.43 4.48 -14.52
C ARG A 257 18.55 5.38 -15.04
N LEU A 258 18.53 6.68 -14.72
CA LEU A 258 19.57 7.62 -15.10
C LEU A 258 20.94 7.23 -14.50
N LEU A 259 20.96 6.91 -13.20
CA LEU A 259 22.17 6.44 -12.52
C LEU A 259 22.77 5.22 -13.22
N ARG A 260 21.97 4.18 -13.47
CA ARG A 260 22.42 2.90 -14.01
C ARG A 260 22.85 2.98 -15.48
N THR A 261 22.12 3.73 -16.29
CA THR A 261 22.30 3.70 -17.76
C THR A 261 23.22 4.78 -18.32
N GLN A 262 23.49 5.86 -17.57
CA GLN A 262 24.24 7.00 -18.10
C GLN A 262 25.41 7.44 -17.21
N ILE A 263 25.29 7.31 -15.89
CA ILE A 263 26.28 7.86 -14.95
C ILE A 263 27.22 6.78 -14.44
N LEU A 264 26.68 5.77 -13.75
CA LEU A 264 27.46 4.71 -13.10
C LEU A 264 27.96 3.63 -14.06
N VAL A 265 27.54 3.69 -15.33
CA VAL A 265 28.12 2.88 -16.42
C VAL A 265 29.48 3.40 -16.87
N LEU A 266 29.85 4.64 -16.51
CA LEU A 266 31.12 5.24 -16.91
C LEU A 266 32.31 4.58 -16.20
N PRO A 267 33.45 4.42 -16.88
CA PRO A 267 34.69 3.99 -16.24
C PRO A 267 35.08 4.92 -15.07
N PRO A 268 35.74 4.41 -14.02
CA PRO A 268 36.04 5.19 -12.82
C PRO A 268 36.70 6.54 -13.06
N ALA A 269 37.67 6.62 -13.99
CA ALA A 269 38.35 7.87 -14.33
C ALA A 269 37.39 8.91 -14.93
N GLN A 270 36.51 8.49 -15.84
CA GLN A 270 35.53 9.36 -16.48
C GLN A 270 34.44 9.80 -15.50
N LEU A 271 34.03 8.91 -14.59
CA LEU A 271 33.08 9.24 -13.53
C LEU A 271 33.63 10.31 -12.59
N VAL A 272 34.89 10.16 -12.16
CA VAL A 272 35.58 11.16 -11.33
C VAL A 272 35.66 12.50 -12.06
N GLU A 273 36.06 12.50 -13.32
CA GLU A 273 36.13 13.73 -14.12
C GLU A 273 34.76 14.41 -14.25
N LEU A 274 33.73 13.66 -14.62
CA LEU A 274 32.37 14.15 -14.79
C LEU A 274 31.86 14.81 -13.51
N VAL A 275 31.92 14.11 -12.38
CA VAL A 275 31.41 14.62 -11.10
C VAL A 275 32.24 15.80 -10.63
N THR A 276 33.56 15.78 -10.82
CA THR A 276 34.43 16.93 -10.50
C THR A 276 33.99 18.19 -11.25
N ARG A 277 33.75 18.08 -12.57
CA ARG A 277 33.32 19.22 -13.39
C ARG A 277 31.95 19.75 -12.93
N VAL A 278 31.02 18.85 -12.63
CA VAL A 278 29.68 19.23 -12.16
C VAL A 278 29.73 19.93 -10.82
N VAL A 279 30.43 19.35 -9.83
CA VAL A 279 30.49 19.92 -8.47
C VAL A 279 31.23 21.25 -8.47
N ARG A 280 32.30 21.40 -9.26
CA ARG A 280 32.99 22.70 -9.43
C ARG A 280 32.12 23.78 -10.07
N ALA A 281 31.18 23.38 -10.92
CA ALA A 281 30.26 24.30 -11.58
C ALA A 281 29.00 24.61 -10.75
N GLN A 282 28.74 23.87 -9.67
CA GLN A 282 27.65 24.18 -8.75
C GLN A 282 27.98 25.44 -7.95
N SER A 283 26.99 26.32 -7.78
CA SER A 283 27.11 27.48 -6.90
C SER A 283 27.31 27.04 -5.45
N THR A 284 27.96 27.88 -4.63
CA THR A 284 28.24 27.66 -3.21
C THR A 284 27.02 27.54 -2.30
N SER A 285 25.80 27.46 -2.86
CA SER A 285 24.53 27.46 -2.14
C SER A 285 24.13 26.10 -1.54
N THR A 286 24.86 25.02 -1.83
CA THR A 286 24.54 23.71 -1.25
C THR A 286 25.22 23.58 0.11
N ASP A 287 24.41 23.56 1.18
CA ASP A 287 24.90 23.29 2.53
C ASP A 287 25.32 21.82 2.65
N TYR A 288 26.63 21.60 2.57
CA TYR A 288 27.25 20.29 2.80
C TYR A 288 27.56 20.08 4.28
N PRO A 289 27.52 18.83 4.77
CA PRO A 289 28.17 18.50 6.03
C PRO A 289 29.65 18.91 5.98
N VAL A 290 30.17 19.43 7.10
CA VAL A 290 31.57 19.95 7.16
C VAL A 290 32.61 18.87 6.84
N TRP A 291 32.30 17.60 7.08
CA TRP A 291 33.15 16.46 6.75
C TRP A 291 33.05 16.01 5.29
N TRP A 292 32.18 16.63 4.48
CA TRP A 292 31.95 16.24 3.09
C TRP A 292 33.14 16.63 2.21
N SER A 293 33.57 15.71 1.33
CA SER A 293 34.77 15.85 0.51
C SER A 293 34.42 15.50 -0.93
N CYS A 294 34.22 16.52 -1.74
CA CYS A 294 33.97 16.39 -3.17
C CYS A 294 35.25 16.05 -3.94
N PRO A 295 35.18 15.31 -5.07
CA PRO A 295 34.00 14.61 -5.61
C PRO A 295 33.78 13.22 -4.96
N ARG A 296 34.66 12.80 -4.04
CA ARG A 296 34.72 11.42 -3.55
C ARG A 296 33.45 10.98 -2.83
N HIS A 297 32.95 11.82 -1.91
CA HIS A 297 31.72 11.53 -1.19
C HIS A 297 30.49 11.62 -2.10
N ASP A 298 30.52 12.46 -3.13
CA ASP A 298 29.44 12.56 -4.12
C ASP A 298 29.32 11.26 -4.92
N ILE A 299 30.44 10.78 -5.48
CA ILE A 299 30.48 9.51 -6.22
C ILE A 299 30.05 8.34 -5.35
N LEU A 300 30.57 8.28 -4.12
CA LEU A 300 30.20 7.23 -3.18
C LEU A 300 28.73 7.27 -2.81
N LEU A 301 28.13 8.47 -2.69
CA LEU A 301 26.70 8.62 -2.45
C LEU A 301 25.89 8.10 -3.64
N LEU A 302 26.27 8.45 -4.88
CA LEU A 302 25.59 7.96 -6.08
C LEU A 302 25.62 6.42 -6.16
N GLN A 303 26.80 5.82 -5.93
CA GLN A 303 26.98 4.37 -5.89
C GLN A 303 26.22 3.72 -4.73
N GLY A 304 26.29 4.34 -3.55
CA GLY A 304 25.61 3.89 -2.34
C GLY A 304 24.10 3.88 -2.52
N VAL A 305 23.53 4.95 -3.07
CA VAL A 305 22.09 5.03 -3.36
C VAL A 305 21.68 3.99 -4.40
N GLU A 306 22.45 3.78 -5.48
CA GLU A 306 22.13 2.74 -6.47
C GLU A 306 22.09 1.33 -5.85
N CYS A 307 23.01 1.05 -4.92
CA CYS A 307 23.21 -0.27 -4.33
C CYS A 307 22.32 -0.54 -3.10
N TYR A 308 22.10 0.47 -2.25
CA TYR A 308 21.37 0.31 -0.98
C TYR A 308 20.00 0.97 -0.98
N GLY A 309 19.67 1.77 -2.00
CA GLY A 309 18.38 2.41 -2.13
C GLY A 309 18.21 3.66 -1.26
N LEU A 310 17.01 4.21 -1.29
CA LEU A 310 16.57 5.38 -0.53
C LEU A 310 15.75 4.98 0.72
N ASP A 311 15.35 5.98 1.51
CA ASP A 311 14.47 5.85 2.68
C ASP A 311 14.99 4.86 3.74
N GLU A 312 14.22 3.83 4.10
CA GLU A 312 14.52 2.92 5.21
C GLU A 312 15.87 2.21 5.04
N HIS A 313 16.32 2.03 3.81
CA HIS A 313 17.57 1.33 3.49
C HIS A 313 18.78 2.26 3.35
N LEU A 314 18.56 3.58 3.30
CA LEU A 314 19.62 4.58 3.15
C LEU A 314 20.64 4.53 4.31
N ALA A 315 20.22 4.09 5.50
CA ALA A 315 21.10 3.96 6.65
C ALA A 315 22.33 3.06 6.39
N SER A 316 22.21 2.10 5.47
CA SER A 316 23.33 1.22 5.09
C SER A 316 24.41 1.95 4.30
N VAL A 317 24.06 3.01 3.55
CA VAL A 317 25.02 3.85 2.82
C VAL A 317 26.01 4.50 3.78
N TRP A 318 25.52 4.97 4.92
CA TRP A 318 26.33 5.66 5.93
C TRP A 318 27.35 4.75 6.64
N LYS A 319 27.16 3.43 6.56
CA LYS A 319 28.10 2.43 7.09
C LYS A 319 29.30 2.19 6.17
N LEU A 320 29.30 2.75 4.95
CA LEU A 320 30.43 2.61 4.03
C LEU A 320 31.69 3.25 4.62
N PRO A 321 32.88 2.62 4.45
CA PRO A 321 34.10 3.02 5.17
C PRO A 321 34.48 4.49 5.04
N LEU A 322 34.31 5.09 3.85
CA LEU A 322 34.63 6.51 3.63
C LEU A 322 33.67 7.44 4.37
N PHE A 323 32.37 7.15 4.40
CA PHE A 323 31.41 7.94 5.18
C PHE A 323 31.61 7.77 6.67
N ASN A 324 31.79 6.53 7.13
CA ASN A 324 31.96 6.21 8.53
C ASN A 324 33.27 6.77 9.11
N SER A 325 34.35 6.82 8.32
CA SER A 325 35.62 7.42 8.76
C SER A 325 35.63 8.95 8.73
N ALA A 326 34.91 9.56 7.79
CA ALA A 326 34.82 11.02 7.69
C ALA A 326 33.87 11.63 8.72
N ASN A 327 32.73 10.99 9.01
CA ASN A 327 31.71 11.52 9.91
C ASN A 327 31.93 11.09 11.36
N LYS A 328 32.65 11.92 12.13
CA LYS A 328 32.89 11.69 13.57
C LYS A 328 31.72 12.09 14.47
N THR A 329 30.71 12.80 13.97
CA THR A 329 29.59 13.33 14.77
C THR A 329 28.35 12.44 14.71
N SER A 330 28.34 11.43 13.84
CA SER A 330 27.19 10.54 13.57
C SER A 330 25.91 11.27 13.11
N ALA A 331 26.00 12.56 12.76
CA ALA A 331 24.92 13.31 12.15
C ALA A 331 24.98 13.12 10.64
N PHE A 332 24.00 12.40 10.09
CA PHE A 332 23.91 12.13 8.65
C PHE A 332 22.78 12.93 7.99
N PRO A 333 22.90 13.27 6.69
CA PRO A 333 21.82 13.91 5.96
C PRO A 333 20.52 13.09 5.98
N SER A 334 19.38 13.79 5.98
CA SER A 334 18.06 13.17 5.93
C SER A 334 17.78 12.51 4.57
N SER A 335 16.83 11.56 4.52
CA SER A 335 16.43 10.91 3.24
C SER A 335 16.00 11.94 2.19
N SER A 336 15.26 12.97 2.58
CA SER A 336 14.86 14.05 1.68
C SER A 336 16.03 14.86 1.15
N TRP A 337 17.05 15.14 1.99
CA TRP A 337 18.24 15.83 1.54
C TRP A 337 18.99 14.97 0.51
N VAL A 338 19.18 13.68 0.79
CA VAL A 338 19.86 12.75 -0.12
C VAL A 338 19.12 12.62 -1.44
N GLU A 339 17.80 12.40 -1.42
CA GLU A 339 17.00 12.29 -2.64
C GLU A 339 17.13 13.56 -3.49
N ASN A 340 16.96 14.74 -2.90
CA ASN A 340 17.07 16.01 -3.61
C ASN A 340 18.49 16.23 -4.17
N TYR A 341 19.52 15.96 -3.36
CA TYR A 341 20.90 16.16 -3.76
C TYR A 341 21.32 15.21 -4.89
N VAL A 342 21.02 13.91 -4.76
CA VAL A 342 21.32 12.90 -5.77
C VAL A 342 20.57 13.17 -7.06
N THR A 343 19.30 13.60 -7.00
CA THR A 343 18.56 14.04 -8.18
C THR A 343 19.24 15.23 -8.87
N ALA A 344 19.55 16.29 -8.13
CA ALA A 344 20.15 17.49 -8.69
C ALA A 344 21.52 17.19 -9.33
N LEU A 345 22.36 16.43 -8.62
CA LEU A 345 23.67 16.01 -9.12
C LEU A 345 23.55 15.14 -10.37
N SER A 346 22.63 14.16 -10.36
CA SER A 346 22.42 13.26 -11.50
C SER A 346 21.94 14.01 -12.75
N LEU A 347 21.01 14.96 -12.59
CA LEU A 347 20.54 15.80 -13.69
C LEU A 347 21.66 16.70 -14.24
N ALA A 348 22.48 17.28 -13.38
CA ALA A 348 23.63 18.08 -13.81
C ALA A 348 24.68 17.24 -14.56
N CYS A 349 24.98 16.03 -14.07
CA CYS A 349 25.83 15.05 -14.76
C CYS A 349 25.25 14.70 -16.14
N ARG A 350 23.97 14.37 -16.22
CA ARG A 350 23.28 14.08 -17.49
C ARG A 350 23.42 15.24 -18.47
N ASN A 351 23.14 16.46 -18.03
CA ASN A 351 23.21 17.64 -18.88
C ASN A 351 24.62 17.86 -19.44
N LEU A 352 25.66 17.61 -18.63
CA LEU A 352 27.04 17.71 -19.09
C LEU A 352 27.40 16.59 -20.09
N ILE A 353 26.95 15.35 -19.86
CA ILE A 353 27.12 14.23 -20.81
C ILE A 353 26.46 14.55 -22.15
N VAL A 354 25.22 15.04 -22.14
CA VAL A 354 24.47 15.40 -23.36
C VAL A 354 25.18 16.51 -24.13
N LYS A 355 25.63 17.57 -23.44
CA LYS A 355 26.41 18.65 -24.07
C LYS A 355 27.71 18.12 -24.68
N ALA A 356 28.46 17.29 -23.95
CA ALA A 356 29.72 16.72 -24.44
C ALA A 356 29.54 15.83 -25.68
N ARG A 357 28.40 15.13 -25.80
CA ARG A 357 28.05 14.36 -27.00
C ARG A 357 27.70 15.28 -28.18
N ALA A 358 26.93 16.33 -27.94
CA ALA A 358 26.56 17.30 -28.97
C ALA A 358 27.75 18.05 -29.59
N TYR A 359 28.82 18.29 -28.83
CA TYR A 359 30.06 18.89 -29.36
C TYR A 359 30.94 17.93 -30.17
N ARG A 360 30.68 16.62 -30.12
CA ARG A 360 31.45 15.59 -30.84
C ARG A 360 30.78 15.14 -32.15
N SER A 361 29.50 15.47 -32.32
CA SER A 361 28.73 15.36 -33.56
C SER A 361 28.79 16.68 -34.31
#